data_AF-A0A430AH74-F1
#
_entry.id   AF-A0A430AH74-F1
#
_cell.length_a   1.000
_cell.length_b   1.000
_cell.length_c   1.000
_cell.angle_alpha   90.00
_cell.angle_beta   90.00
_cell.angle_gamma   90.00
#
_symmetry.space_group_name_H-M   'P 1'
#
loop_
_entity.id
_entity.type
_entity.pdbx_description
1 polymer ?
#
loop_
_entity_poly.entity_id
_entity_poly.type
_entity_poly.pdbx_seq_one_letter_code
_entity_poly.pdbx_strand_id
1 'polypeptide(L)'
;MNKISDSIIDVAKFCKNENCGMYISPTILRELEPPVNSNFSNGCFNIVDNCINGVLCNKCFIQMVEISKEAREEYKKIRIRHYRWIEDPDYLKKMLDEGKLTRDEIKSIRYKDVGECELLAVAKTEEKAHEIVTDDFGRVYKHPFNNIFEHYKDDEKIQILPSKDWLSKIGYK
;
A
#
# COMPACT_ATOMS: atom_id res chain seq x y z
N MET A 1 5.73 22.40 12.43
CA MET A 1 4.95 21.41 11.67
C MET A 1 5.93 20.41 11.06
N ASN A 2 6.44 19.48 11.88
CA ASN A 2 7.40 18.44 11.50
C ASN A 2 7.02 17.20 12.32
N LYS A 3 6.15 16.32 11.82
CA LYS A 3 5.74 15.14 12.61
C LYS A 3 5.63 13.84 11.83
N ILE A 4 5.31 13.86 10.54
CA ILE A 4 5.26 12.65 9.71
C ILE A 4 6.54 12.50 8.87
N SER A 5 7.07 13.62 8.34
CA SER A 5 8.29 13.70 7.53
C SER A 5 9.53 13.17 8.22
N ASP A 6 9.79 13.69 9.42
CA ASP A 6 11.02 13.42 10.17
C ASP A 6 10.97 11.99 10.72
N SER A 7 9.76 11.52 11.07
CA SER A 7 9.50 10.16 11.53
C SER A 7 9.84 9.10 10.46
N ILE A 8 9.51 9.31 9.18
CA ILE A 8 9.79 8.30 8.15
C ILE A 8 11.31 8.14 7.94
N ILE A 9 12.05 9.25 7.89
CA ILE A 9 13.51 9.23 7.71
C ILE A 9 14.17 8.53 8.90
N ASP A 10 13.76 8.87 10.13
CA ASP A 10 14.37 8.33 11.34
C ASP A 10 14.04 6.84 11.52
N VAL A 11 12.82 6.42 11.22
CA VAL A 11 12.43 5.00 11.18
C VAL A 11 13.22 4.25 10.11
N ALA A 12 13.38 4.81 8.90
CA ALA A 12 14.12 4.15 7.83
C ALA A 12 15.62 4.02 8.13
N LYS A 13 16.21 5.02 8.79
CA LYS A 13 17.58 4.95 9.32
C LYS A 13 17.70 3.88 10.40
N PHE A 14 16.76 3.85 11.34
CA PHE A 14 16.72 2.86 12.41
C PHE A 14 16.66 1.44 11.83
N CYS A 15 15.73 1.18 10.93
CA CYS A 15 15.58 -0.13 10.28
C CYS A 15 16.86 -0.55 9.57
N LYS A 16 17.50 0.38 8.83
CA LYS A 16 18.78 0.09 8.16
C LYS A 16 19.89 -0.29 9.13
N ASN A 17 19.97 0.37 10.30
CA ASN A 17 20.99 0.09 11.31
C ASN A 17 20.73 -1.26 12.01
N GLU A 18 19.47 -1.60 12.24
CA GLU A 18 19.05 -2.88 12.85
C GLU A 18 18.93 -4.03 11.83
N ASN A 19 19.40 -3.82 10.60
CA ASN A 19 19.31 -4.78 9.49
C ASN A 19 17.87 -5.26 9.21
N CYS A 20 16.88 -4.41 9.49
CA CYS A 20 15.49 -4.55 9.11
C CYS A 20 15.30 -3.86 7.74
N GLY A 21 14.93 -4.63 6.72
CA GLY A 21 14.70 -4.08 5.38
C GLY A 21 13.35 -3.37 5.32
N MET A 22 13.35 -2.10 4.92
CA MET A 22 12.14 -1.37 4.55
C MET A 22 11.95 -1.35 3.05
N TYR A 23 10.72 -1.63 2.61
CA TYR A 23 10.37 -1.74 1.21
C TYR A 23 9.11 -0.95 0.88
N ILE A 24 9.02 -0.44 -0.33
CA ILE A 24 7.82 0.20 -0.87
C ILE A 24 7.59 -0.23 -2.32
N SER A 25 6.33 -0.34 -2.71
CA SER A 25 5.98 -0.68 -4.07
C SER A 25 5.94 0.56 -4.99
N PRO A 26 6.20 0.42 -6.31
CA PRO A 26 6.06 1.53 -7.26
C PRO A 26 4.65 2.13 -7.29
N THR A 27 3.63 1.32 -7.02
CA THR A 27 2.25 1.79 -6.97
C THR A 27 2.03 2.72 -5.78
N ILE A 28 2.43 2.30 -4.57
CA ILE A 28 2.26 3.13 -3.37
C ILE A 28 3.07 4.41 -3.47
N LEU A 29 4.29 4.35 -4.02
CA LEU A 29 5.09 5.57 -4.24
C LEU A 29 4.36 6.58 -5.13
N ARG A 30 3.69 6.13 -6.20
CA ARG A 30 2.87 7.02 -7.05
C ARG A 30 1.63 7.54 -6.35
N GLU A 31 1.02 6.77 -5.45
CA GLU A 31 -0.13 7.22 -4.66
C GLU A 31 0.23 8.33 -3.67
N LEU A 32 1.51 8.40 -3.26
CA LEU A 32 2.03 9.51 -2.46
C LEU A 32 2.27 10.79 -3.28
N GLU A 33 2.33 10.69 -4.61
CA GLU A 33 2.56 11.83 -5.49
C GLU A 33 1.33 12.76 -5.47
N PRO A 34 1.50 14.05 -5.14
CA PRO A 34 0.38 14.97 -5.12
C PRO A 34 -0.12 15.23 -6.55
N PRO A 35 -1.41 15.59 -6.72
CA PRO A 35 -1.94 15.93 -8.03
C PRO A 35 -1.17 17.11 -8.67
N VAL A 36 -0.96 17.05 -9.98
CA VAL A 36 -0.14 17.97 -10.80
C VAL A 36 -0.48 19.47 -10.64
N ASN A 37 -1.65 19.81 -10.09
CA ASN A 37 -2.12 21.19 -9.88
C ASN A 37 -2.51 21.51 -8.42
N SER A 38 -1.98 20.74 -7.47
CA SER A 38 -2.34 20.91 -6.07
C SER A 38 -1.34 21.80 -5.33
N ASN A 39 -1.84 22.67 -4.44
CA ASN A 39 -0.99 23.48 -3.56
C ASN A 39 -0.44 22.66 -2.37
N PHE A 40 -0.61 21.32 -2.38
CA PHE A 40 -0.08 20.46 -1.32
C PHE A 40 1.43 20.35 -1.49
N SER A 41 2.17 20.43 -0.37
CA SER A 41 3.60 20.19 -0.41
C SER A 41 3.87 18.72 -0.77
N ASN A 42 4.80 18.47 -1.69
CA ASN A 42 5.29 17.13 -2.05
C ASN A 42 6.06 16.44 -0.91
N GLY A 43 5.78 16.78 0.36
CA GLY A 43 6.60 16.43 1.51
C GLY A 43 6.81 14.93 1.64
N CYS A 44 5.74 14.13 1.69
CA CYS A 44 5.86 12.68 1.87
C CYS A 44 6.49 11.99 0.67
N PHE A 45 6.03 12.29 -0.55
CA PHE A 45 6.62 11.75 -1.78
C PHE A 45 8.12 12.04 -1.87
N ASN A 46 8.52 13.31 -1.78
CA ASN A 46 9.92 13.71 -1.90
C ASN A 46 10.78 13.06 -0.81
N ILE A 47 10.26 12.90 0.40
CA ILE A 47 11.00 12.26 1.49
C ILE A 47 11.25 10.78 1.19
N VAL A 48 10.20 10.05 0.80
CA VAL A 48 10.31 8.64 0.47
C VAL A 48 11.22 8.44 -0.76
N ASP A 49 11.04 9.26 -1.80
CA ASP A 49 11.88 9.25 -2.99
C ASP A 49 13.36 9.55 -2.66
N ASN A 50 13.63 10.53 -1.80
CA ASN A 50 14.99 10.81 -1.32
C ASN A 50 15.58 9.65 -0.51
N CYS A 51 14.77 8.92 0.26
CA CYS A 51 15.17 7.72 1.00
C CYS A 51 15.47 6.53 0.07
N ILE A 52 14.79 6.42 -1.07
CA ILE A 52 15.04 5.41 -2.10
C ILE A 52 16.32 5.75 -2.87
N ASN A 53 16.44 6.99 -3.36
CA ASN A 53 17.53 7.43 -4.22
C ASN A 53 18.80 7.83 -3.45
N GLY A 54 18.76 7.82 -2.11
CA GLY A 54 19.90 8.07 -1.25
C GLY A 54 20.37 9.53 -1.20
N VAL A 55 19.52 10.48 -1.59
CA VAL A 55 19.87 11.91 -1.71
C VAL A 55 20.30 12.54 -0.37
N LEU A 56 19.76 12.05 0.75
CA LEU A 56 19.97 12.65 2.07
C LEU A 56 21.34 12.33 2.70
N CYS A 57 22.07 11.31 2.24
CA CYS A 57 23.41 10.95 2.76
C CYS A 57 24.19 9.90 1.93
N ASN A 58 23.89 9.76 0.63
CA ASN A 58 24.38 8.68 -0.23
C ASN A 58 24.05 7.26 0.28
N LYS A 59 22.95 7.11 1.02
CA LYS A 59 22.47 5.80 1.50
C LYS A 59 20.99 5.62 1.19
N CYS A 60 20.68 4.50 0.54
CA CYS A 60 19.30 4.05 0.33
C CYS A 60 18.80 3.39 1.62
N PHE A 61 17.74 3.96 2.18
CA PHE A 61 17.09 3.46 3.41
C PHE A 61 15.83 2.65 3.12
N ILE A 62 15.15 2.94 2.02
CA ILE A 62 13.97 2.22 1.55
C ILE A 62 14.30 1.60 0.20
N GLN A 63 13.91 0.35 0.00
CA GLN A 63 14.11 -0.38 -1.26
C GLN A 63 12.80 -0.45 -2.04
N MET A 64 12.91 -0.40 -3.36
CA MET A 64 11.76 -0.65 -4.23
C MET A 64 11.51 -2.15 -4.31
N VAL A 65 10.25 -2.54 -4.13
CA VAL A 65 9.82 -3.91 -4.37
C VAL A 65 9.83 -4.19 -5.87
N GLU A 66 10.45 -5.31 -6.25
CA GLU A 66 10.36 -5.83 -7.61
C GLU A 66 9.16 -6.78 -7.73
N ILE A 67 8.24 -6.48 -8.64
CA ILE A 67 7.04 -7.30 -8.83
C ILE A 67 7.36 -8.42 -9.83
N SER A 68 7.61 -9.62 -9.30
CA SER A 68 7.84 -10.85 -10.07
C SER A 68 6.63 -11.23 -10.93
N LYS A 69 6.83 -12.16 -11.86
CA LYS A 69 5.73 -12.67 -12.70
C LYS A 69 4.68 -13.39 -11.85
N GLU A 70 5.12 -14.14 -10.86
CA GLU A 70 4.30 -14.88 -9.90
C GLU A 70 3.46 -13.91 -9.08
N ALA A 71 4.07 -12.83 -8.55
CA ALA A 71 3.37 -11.77 -7.84
C ALA A 71 2.30 -11.11 -8.72
N ARG A 72 2.57 -10.89 -10.02
CA ARG A 72 1.57 -10.35 -10.95
C ARG A 72 0.37 -11.28 -11.13
N GLU A 73 0.57 -12.59 -11.19
CA GLU A 73 -0.54 -13.55 -11.28
C GLU A 73 -1.33 -13.62 -9.97
N GLU A 74 -0.66 -13.58 -8.82
CA GLU A 74 -1.34 -13.54 -7.53
C GLU A 74 -2.14 -12.23 -7.36
N TYR A 75 -1.57 -11.09 -7.76
CA TYR A 75 -2.26 -9.81 -7.80
C TYR A 75 -3.57 -9.90 -8.60
N LYS A 76 -3.56 -10.51 -9.80
CA LYS A 76 -4.80 -10.69 -10.59
C LYS A 76 -5.85 -11.49 -9.82
N LYS A 77 -5.46 -12.55 -9.10
CA LYS A 77 -6.40 -13.34 -8.28
C LYS A 77 -7.02 -12.50 -7.16
N ILE A 78 -6.21 -11.69 -6.47
CA ILE A 78 -6.67 -10.77 -5.43
C ILE A 78 -7.68 -9.79 -6.01
N ARG A 79 -7.32 -9.16 -7.14
CA ARG A 79 -8.19 -8.20 -7.84
C ARG A 79 -9.50 -8.83 -8.29
N ILE A 80 -9.46 -10.03 -8.86
CA ILE A 80 -10.68 -10.76 -9.24
C ILE A 80 -11.53 -11.06 -8.00
N ARG A 81 -10.92 -11.51 -6.89
CA ARG A 81 -11.66 -11.86 -5.68
C ARG A 81 -12.41 -10.67 -5.08
N HIS A 82 -11.78 -9.51 -5.01
CA HIS A 82 -12.31 -8.35 -4.27
C HIS A 82 -12.93 -7.26 -5.16
N TYR A 83 -12.53 -7.18 -6.43
CA TYR A 83 -12.87 -6.08 -7.34
C TYR A 83 -13.51 -6.52 -8.67
N ARG A 84 -13.78 -7.81 -8.90
CA ARG A 84 -14.46 -8.27 -10.12
C ARG A 84 -15.81 -7.59 -10.37
N TRP A 85 -16.50 -7.16 -9.32
CA TRP A 85 -17.76 -6.42 -9.44
C TRP A 85 -17.64 -5.10 -10.22
N ILE A 86 -16.43 -4.52 -10.32
CA ILE A 86 -16.17 -3.33 -11.14
C ILE A 86 -16.30 -3.63 -12.64
N GLU A 87 -16.11 -4.88 -13.03
CA GLU A 87 -16.19 -5.31 -14.44
C GLU A 87 -17.62 -5.64 -14.86
N ASP A 88 -18.59 -5.63 -13.93
CA ASP A 88 -20.00 -5.95 -14.18
C ASP A 88 -20.79 -4.67 -14.51
N PRO A 89 -21.16 -4.43 -15.79
CA PRO A 89 -21.85 -3.21 -16.20
C PRO A 89 -23.24 -3.08 -15.60
N ASP A 90 -23.95 -4.21 -15.40
CA ASP A 90 -25.30 -4.22 -14.85
C ASP A 90 -25.26 -3.89 -13.35
N TYR A 91 -24.28 -4.44 -12.64
CA TYR A 91 -24.05 -4.09 -11.24
C TYR A 91 -23.66 -2.61 -11.07
N LEU A 92 -22.75 -2.10 -11.90
CA LEU A 92 -22.38 -0.68 -11.87
C LEU A 92 -23.56 0.24 -12.17
N LYS A 93 -24.40 -0.12 -13.16
CA LYS A 93 -25.62 0.64 -13.46
C LYS A 93 -26.56 0.67 -12.26
N LYS A 94 -26.79 -0.48 -11.62
CA LYS A 94 -27.59 -0.56 -10.40
C LYS A 94 -27.02 0.34 -9.28
N MET A 95 -25.70 0.34 -9.06
CA MET A 95 -25.08 1.19 -8.05
C MET A 95 -25.21 2.69 -8.34
N LEU A 96 -25.19 3.09 -9.62
CA LEU A 96 -25.47 4.47 -10.04
C LEU A 96 -26.93 4.84 -9.76
N ASP A 97 -27.87 3.98 -10.15
CA ASP A 97 -29.31 4.21 -9.99
C ASP A 97 -29.70 4.30 -8.50
N GLU A 98 -29.04 3.51 -7.65
CA GLU A 98 -29.20 3.55 -6.18
C GLU A 98 -28.45 4.72 -5.51
N GLY A 99 -27.71 5.54 -6.26
CA GLY A 99 -26.91 6.65 -5.72
C GLY A 99 -25.74 6.22 -4.84
N LYS A 100 -25.38 4.92 -4.83
CA LYS A 100 -24.24 4.38 -4.08
C LYS A 100 -22.91 4.73 -4.75
N LEU A 101 -22.95 5.09 -6.03
CA LEU A 101 -21.79 5.40 -6.83
C LEU A 101 -22.11 6.56 -7.79
N THR A 102 -21.09 7.35 -8.13
CA THR A 102 -21.18 8.47 -9.08
C THR A 102 -20.42 8.16 -10.36
N ARG A 103 -20.76 8.86 -11.45
CA ARG A 103 -20.06 8.70 -12.74
C ARG A 103 -18.56 9.00 -12.66
N ASP A 104 -18.15 9.92 -11.78
CA ASP A 104 -16.74 10.26 -11.59
C ASP A 104 -16.01 9.21 -10.75
N GLU A 105 -16.67 8.59 -9.77
CA GLU A 105 -16.13 7.45 -9.05
C GLU A 105 -15.85 6.27 -10.02
N ILE A 106 -16.71 5.98 -10.99
CA ILE A 106 -16.46 4.91 -12.00
C ILE A 106 -15.12 5.11 -12.72
N LYS A 107 -14.76 6.36 -13.05
CA LYS A 107 -13.52 6.65 -13.78
C LYS A 107 -12.27 6.29 -12.98
N SER A 108 -12.34 6.34 -11.65
CA SER A 108 -11.20 6.15 -10.75
C SER A 108 -11.23 4.84 -9.97
N ILE A 109 -12.37 4.14 -9.93
CA ILE A 109 -12.56 2.96 -9.09
C ILE A 109 -11.60 1.80 -9.41
N ARG A 110 -11.15 1.70 -10.67
CA ARG A 110 -10.15 0.70 -11.08
C ARG A 110 -8.80 0.87 -10.37
N TYR A 111 -8.52 2.06 -9.84
CA TYR A 111 -7.29 2.36 -9.12
C TYR A 111 -7.44 2.23 -7.61
N LYS A 112 -8.62 1.85 -7.11
CA LYS A 112 -8.81 1.64 -5.68
C LYS A 112 -8.05 0.40 -5.22
N ASP A 113 -7.39 0.58 -4.09
CA ASP A 113 -6.73 -0.45 -3.29
C ASP A 113 -5.71 -1.28 -4.11
N VAL A 114 -5.08 -0.65 -5.12
CA VAL A 114 -4.08 -1.30 -5.99
C VAL A 114 -2.81 -1.57 -5.20
N GLY A 115 -2.33 -0.58 -4.42
CA GLY A 115 -1.12 -0.70 -3.60
C GLY A 115 -1.19 -1.86 -2.60
N GLU A 116 -2.31 -1.99 -1.88
CA GLU A 116 -2.56 -3.05 -0.90
C GLU A 116 -2.61 -4.42 -1.57
N CYS A 117 -3.33 -4.54 -2.69
CA CYS A 117 -3.37 -5.78 -3.46
C CYS A 117 -1.98 -6.17 -3.99
N GLU A 118 -1.16 -5.19 -4.39
CA GLU A 118 0.20 -5.41 -4.88
C GLU A 118 1.14 -5.90 -3.78
N LEU A 119 1.11 -5.27 -2.59
CA LEU A 119 1.94 -5.71 -1.46
C LEU A 119 1.59 -7.13 -1.00
N LEU A 120 0.30 -7.44 -0.88
CA LEU A 120 -0.15 -8.79 -0.52
C LEU A 120 0.29 -9.83 -1.55
N ALA A 121 0.20 -9.50 -2.83
CA ALA A 121 0.62 -10.39 -3.89
C ALA A 121 2.13 -10.70 -3.82
N VAL A 122 2.95 -9.67 -3.58
CA VAL A 122 4.39 -9.86 -3.41
C VAL A 122 4.65 -10.73 -2.18
N ALA A 123 4.14 -10.33 -1.01
CA ALA A 123 4.35 -11.06 0.25
C ALA A 123 3.92 -12.53 0.17
N LYS A 124 2.83 -12.83 -0.56
CA LYS A 124 2.33 -14.20 -0.75
C LYS A 124 3.27 -15.08 -1.57
N THR A 125 3.97 -14.48 -2.53
CA THR A 125 4.78 -15.19 -3.51
C THR A 125 6.25 -15.31 -3.14
N GLU A 126 6.72 -14.49 -2.19
CA GLU A 126 8.06 -14.62 -1.66
C GLU A 126 8.22 -15.85 -0.74
N GLU A 127 9.45 -16.33 -0.60
CA GLU A 127 9.77 -17.46 0.27
C GLU A 127 9.71 -17.08 1.74
N LYS A 128 10.08 -15.83 2.06
CA LYS A 128 10.17 -15.31 3.42
C LYS A 128 8.81 -14.80 3.88
N ALA A 129 8.64 -14.74 5.20
CA ALA A 129 7.50 -14.05 5.78
C ALA A 129 7.73 -12.53 5.73
N HIS A 130 6.66 -11.79 5.50
CA HIS A 130 6.66 -10.33 5.41
C HIS A 130 5.70 -9.70 6.41
N GLU A 131 6.09 -8.54 6.89
CA GLU A 131 5.25 -7.63 7.66
C GLU A 131 4.74 -6.54 6.73
N ILE A 132 3.43 -6.44 6.56
CA ILE A 132 2.78 -5.34 5.87
C ILE A 132 2.34 -4.34 6.94
N VAL A 133 2.99 -3.18 6.95
CA VAL A 133 2.70 -2.10 7.90
C VAL A 133 1.70 -1.15 7.26
N THR A 134 0.50 -1.06 7.84
CA THR A 134 -0.57 -0.19 7.32
C THR A 134 -1.53 0.22 8.43
N ASP A 135 -1.98 1.47 8.38
CA ASP A 135 -3.07 1.96 9.22
C ASP A 135 -4.42 1.96 8.45
N ASP A 136 -4.45 1.46 7.21
CA ASP A 136 -5.69 1.17 6.51
C ASP A 136 -6.38 -0.05 7.14
N PHE A 137 -7.71 -0.09 7.08
CA PHE A 137 -8.50 -1.19 7.63
C PHE A 137 -8.72 -2.34 6.62
N GLY A 138 -8.25 -2.22 5.37
CA GLY A 138 -8.38 -3.22 4.32
C GLY A 138 -9.79 -3.38 3.75
N ARG A 139 -10.69 -2.42 4.02
CA ARG A 139 -12.10 -2.52 3.62
C ARG A 139 -12.24 -2.24 2.13
N VAL A 140 -12.82 -3.19 1.39
CA VAL A 140 -13.05 -3.04 -0.04
C VAL A 140 -13.95 -1.83 -0.30
N TYR A 141 -13.50 -0.94 -1.18
CA TYR A 141 -14.25 0.27 -1.54
C TYR A 141 -15.70 -0.06 -1.96
N LYS A 142 -16.68 0.62 -1.34
CA LYS A 142 -18.14 0.39 -1.49
C LYS A 142 -18.66 -0.99 -1.06
N HIS A 143 -17.80 -1.86 -0.56
CA HIS A 143 -18.14 -3.18 -0.01
C HIS A 143 -17.50 -3.37 1.37
N PRO A 144 -17.86 -2.58 2.39
CA PRO A 144 -17.12 -2.49 3.65
C PRO A 144 -17.15 -3.76 4.51
N PHE A 145 -18.06 -4.70 4.21
CA PHE A 145 -18.10 -6.03 4.84
C PHE A 145 -17.09 -7.01 4.25
N ASN A 146 -16.53 -6.69 3.07
CA ASN A 146 -15.43 -7.42 2.47
C ASN A 146 -14.13 -6.74 2.89
N ASN A 147 -13.21 -7.52 3.42
CA ASN A 147 -11.91 -7.04 3.86
C ASN A 147 -10.81 -7.85 3.16
N ILE A 148 -9.86 -7.14 2.53
CA ILE A 148 -8.74 -7.75 1.81
C ILE A 148 -7.81 -8.46 2.81
N PHE A 149 -7.51 -7.82 3.94
CA PHE A 149 -6.58 -8.30 4.96
C PHE A 149 -7.09 -9.52 5.71
N GLU A 150 -8.40 -9.59 6.00
CA GLU A 150 -9.01 -10.76 6.66
C GLU A 150 -8.82 -12.05 5.87
N HIS A 151 -8.67 -11.97 4.53
CA HIS A 151 -8.41 -13.14 3.71
C HIS A 151 -7.01 -13.75 3.96
N TYR A 152 -6.07 -12.95 4.48
CA TYR A 152 -4.67 -13.32 4.67
C TYR A 152 -4.28 -13.44 6.14
N LYS A 153 -5.23 -13.30 7.09
CA LYS A 153 -4.93 -13.31 8.52
C LYS A 153 -4.34 -14.63 9.03
N ASP A 154 -4.69 -15.74 8.37
CA ASP A 154 -4.23 -17.08 8.71
C ASP A 154 -3.03 -17.52 7.85
N ASP A 155 -2.48 -16.60 7.03
CA ASP A 155 -1.33 -16.86 6.18
C ASP A 155 -0.03 -16.73 6.98
N GLU A 156 0.68 -17.83 7.19
CA GLU A 156 1.93 -17.86 7.96
C GLU A 156 3.03 -16.95 7.38
N LYS A 157 2.92 -16.57 6.09
CA LYS A 157 3.88 -15.66 5.43
C LYS A 157 3.52 -14.19 5.54
N ILE A 158 2.31 -13.84 5.97
CA ILE A 158 1.83 -12.46 5.91
C ILE A 158 1.37 -12.05 7.29
N GLN A 159 2.07 -11.09 7.88
CA GLN A 159 1.63 -10.42 9.08
C GLN A 159 1.25 -8.97 8.76
N ILE A 160 0.01 -8.57 9.08
CA ILE A 160 -0.47 -7.21 8.85
C ILE A 160 -0.47 -6.49 10.20
N LEU A 161 0.22 -5.36 10.29
CA LEU A 161 0.44 -4.63 11.53
C LEU A 161 0.09 -3.14 11.39
N PRO A 162 -0.65 -2.56 12.34
CA PRO A 162 -0.73 -1.11 12.50
C PRO A 162 0.65 -0.52 12.74
N SER A 163 0.88 0.72 12.28
CA SER A 163 2.18 1.38 12.39
C SER A 163 2.69 1.42 13.84
N LYS A 164 1.79 1.70 14.79
CA LYS A 164 2.12 1.76 16.23
C LYS A 164 2.64 0.43 16.77
N ASP A 165 2.00 -0.67 16.41
CA ASP A 165 2.34 -2.00 16.91
C ASP A 165 3.67 -2.46 16.31
N TRP A 166 3.88 -2.19 15.02
CA TRP A 166 5.14 -2.44 14.35
C TRP A 166 6.30 -1.63 14.95
N LEU A 167 6.13 -0.32 15.18
CA LEU A 167 7.15 0.52 15.82
C LEU A 167 7.54 0.00 17.21
N SER A 168 6.56 -0.42 18.01
CA SER A 168 6.81 -1.05 19.31
C SER A 168 7.54 -2.39 19.17
N LYS A 169 7.20 -3.20 18.15
CA LYS A 169 7.80 -4.51 17.88
C LYS A 169 9.28 -4.39 17.53
N ILE A 170 9.65 -3.40 16.70
CA ILE A 170 11.05 -3.16 16.31
C ILE A 170 11.84 -2.38 17.36
N GLY A 171 11.21 -1.96 18.47
CA GLY A 171 11.88 -1.23 19.55
C GLY A 171 12.13 0.25 19.25
N TYR A 172 11.46 0.84 18.26
CA TYR A 172 11.54 2.25 17.94
C TYR A 172 10.76 3.07 18.98
N LYS A 173 11.40 4.07 19.60
CA LYS A 173 10.86 4.89 20.71
C LYS A 173 10.86 6.37 20.38
#